data_AF-A0A3S1GBC1-F1
#
_entry.id   AF-A0A3S1GBC1-F1
#
_cell.length_a   1.000
_cell.length_b   1.000
_cell.length_c   1.000
_cell.angle_alpha   90.00
_cell.angle_beta   90.00
_cell.angle_gamma   90.00
#
_symmetry.space_group_name_H-M   'P 1'
#
loop_
_entity.id
_entity.type
_entity.pdbx_description
1 polymer ?
#
loop_
_entity_poly.entity_id
_entity_poly.type
_entity_poly.pdbx_seq_one_letter_code
_entity_poly.pdbx_strand_id
1 'polypeptide(L)' 'FDASGSPPDGTEPAVRFVRFPPPKLERTAEGVTLSLPHIRLDRALQFLIGDHLA' A
#
# COMPACT_ATOMS: atom_id res chain seq x y z
N PHE A 1 -38.32 -35.63 2.12
CA PHE A 1 -37.17 -35.20 1.30
C PHE A 1 -37.14 -33.68 1.33
N ASP A 2 -36.00 -33.18 1.79
CA ASP A 2 -35.70 -31.82 2.24
C ASP A 2 -35.47 -30.88 1.06
N ALA A 3 -35.87 -29.61 1.20
CA ALA A 3 -35.47 -28.54 0.28
C ALA A 3 -35.66 -27.15 0.89
N SER A 4 -35.15 -26.90 2.10
CA SER A 4 -34.81 -25.52 2.48
C SER A 4 -33.47 -25.14 1.84
N GLY A 5 -33.50 -24.74 0.57
CA GLY A 5 -32.35 -24.16 -0.12
C GLY A 5 -32.10 -22.74 0.37
N SER A 6 -31.25 -22.58 1.40
CA SER A 6 -30.69 -21.29 1.79
C SER A 6 -29.92 -20.70 0.59
N PRO A 7 -29.99 -19.39 0.31
CA PRO A 7 -29.15 -18.79 -0.72
C PRO A 7 -27.67 -19.04 -0.38
N PRO A 8 -26.80 -19.26 -1.37
CA PRO A 8 -25.37 -19.27 -1.13
C PRO A 8 -24.99 -17.84 -0.72
N ASP A 9 -24.81 -17.63 0.57
CA ASP A 9 -24.19 -16.43 1.13
C ASP A 9 -22.68 -16.46 0.79
N GLY A 10 -22.39 -16.38 -0.51
CA GLY A 10 -21.05 -16.27 -1.09
C GLY A 10 -20.64 -14.80 -1.29
N THR A 11 -21.31 -13.88 -0.59
CA THR A 11 -20.91 -12.48 -0.60
C THR A 11 -19.82 -12.32 0.43
N GLU A 12 -18.57 -12.61 0.04
CA GLU A 12 -17.42 -12.14 0.79
C GLU A 12 -17.63 -10.63 1.04
N PRO A 13 -17.55 -10.17 2.30
CA PRO A 13 -17.84 -8.79 2.61
C PRO A 13 -16.90 -7.90 1.80
N ALA A 14 -17.47 -6.97 1.02
CA ALA A 14 -16.70 -6.07 0.18
C ALA A 14 -15.72 -5.25 1.04
N VAL A 15 -14.44 -5.62 1.00
CA VAL A 15 -13.39 -4.97 1.77
C VAL A 15 -13.23 -3.53 1.29
N ARG A 16 -13.55 -2.57 2.16
CA ARG A 16 -13.46 -1.14 1.86
C ARG A 16 -12.13 -0.60 2.37
N PHE A 17 -11.25 -0.26 1.45
CA PHE A 17 -10.00 0.43 1.77
C PHE A 17 -10.27 1.91 2.06
N VAL A 18 -9.79 2.39 3.21
CA VAL A 18 -9.83 3.83 3.55
C VAL A 18 -8.72 4.57 2.81
N ARG A 19 -9.01 5.81 2.39
CA ARG A 19 -8.00 6.70 1.81
C ARG A 19 -7.41 7.56 2.91
N PHE A 20 -6.09 7.52 3.05
CA PHE A 20 -5.38 8.39 3.96
C PHE A 20 -5.01 9.69 3.23
N PRO A 21 -5.27 10.86 3.83
CA PRO A 21 -4.76 12.11 3.29
C PRO A 21 -3.23 12.10 3.34
N PRO A 22 -2.53 12.71 2.36
CA PRO A 22 -1.08 12.80 2.38
C PRO A 22 -0.57 13.43 3.69
N PRO A 23 0.51 12.89 4.29
CA PRO A 23 1.10 13.48 5.49
C PRO A 23 1.60 14.89 5.17
N LYS A 24 1.50 15.81 6.14
CA LYS A 24 2.10 17.14 6.01
C LYS A 24 3.61 16.98 5.90
N LEU A 25 4.20 17.51 4.83
CA LEU A 25 5.65 17.52 4.65
C LEU A 25 6.25 18.59 5.55
N GLU A 26 6.87 18.19 6.65
CA GLU A 26 7.71 19.07 7.47
C GLU A 26 9.02 19.32 6.72
N ARG A 27 9.22 20.55 6.22
CA ARG A 27 10.48 20.97 5.59
C ARG A 27 11.35 21.61 6.66
N THR A 28 12.47 20.99 7.03
CA THR A 28 13.51 21.64 7.83
C THR A 28 14.22 22.71 6.98
N ALA A 29 14.73 23.75 7.64
CA ALA A 29 15.19 24.99 7.03
C ALA A 29 16.54 24.90 6.29
N GLU A 30 17.24 23.76 6.33
CA GLU A 30 18.59 23.62 5.77
C GLU A 30 18.69 23.00 4.35
N GLY A 31 17.60 22.97 3.57
CA GLY A 31 17.69 22.66 2.13
C GLY A 31 18.12 21.23 1.77
N VAL A 32 18.26 20.33 2.75
CA VAL A 32 18.38 18.89 2.53
C VAL A 32 17.01 18.28 2.78
N THR A 33 16.39 17.76 1.71
CA THR A 33 15.12 17.03 1.78
C THR A 33 15.22 15.90 2.79
N LEU A 34 14.62 16.10 3.98
CA LEU A 34 14.25 15.00 4.85
C LEU A 34 13.54 13.96 4.00
N SER A 35 14.12 12.77 3.94
CA SER A 35 13.66 11.65 3.13
C SER A 35 12.14 11.54 3.22
N LEU A 36 11.46 11.68 2.08
CA LEU A 36 10.01 11.49 2.03
C LEU A 36 9.71 10.14 2.70
N PRO A 37 8.79 10.06 3.68
CA PRO A 37 8.46 8.82 4.35
C PRO A 37 7.89 7.86 3.29
N HIS A 38 8.72 6.92 2.85
CA HIS A 38 8.41 6.00 1.78
C HIS A 38 8.42 4.58 2.31
N ILE A 39 7.43 3.78 1.89
CA ILE A 39 7.35 2.38 2.29
C ILE A 39 7.98 1.55 1.16
N ARG A 40 9.09 0.88 1.48
CA ARG A 40 9.79 -0.08 0.61
C ARG A 40 10.24 0.44 -0.76
N LEU A 41 10.41 1.75 -0.94
CA LEU A 41 11.07 2.30 -2.14
C LEU A 41 12.45 1.66 -2.34
N ASP A 42 13.19 1.47 -1.24
CA ASP A 42 14.50 0.84 -1.24
C ASP A 42 14.49 -0.54 -1.91
N ARG A 43 13.49 -1.37 -1.57
CA ARG A 43 13.34 -2.69 -2.18
C ARG A 43 12.95 -2.64 -3.65
N ALA A 44 12.16 -1.64 -4.05
CA ALA A 44 11.83 -1.43 -5.45
C ALA A 44 13.06 -1.00 -6.25
N LEU A 45 13.87 -0.08 -5.74
CA LEU A 45 15.12 0.35 -6.38
C LEU A 45 16.12 -0.80 -6.49
N GLN A 46 16.27 -1.62 -5.45
CA GLN A 46 17.07 -2.84 -5.50
C GLN A 46 16.60 -3.81 -6.60
N PHE A 47 15.29 -3.99 -6.77
CA PHE A 47 14.78 -4.85 -7.86
C PHE A 47 15.02 -4.23 -9.25
N LEU A 48 14.82 -2.92 -9.39
CA LEU A 48 14.89 -2.24 -10.68
C LEU A 48 16.32 -1.99 -11.17
N ILE A 49 17.26 -1.73 -10.25
CA ILE A 49 18.62 -1.27 -10.57
C ILE A 49 19.69 -2.19 -9.96
N GLY A 50 19.34 -3.07 -9.02
CA GLY A 50 20.30 -3.92 -8.32
C GLY A 50 21.01 -4.94 -9.21
N ASP A 51 20.42 -5.33 -10.34
CA ASP A 51 21.08 -6.19 -11.34
C ASP A 51 22.14 -5.43 -12.16
N HIS A 52 21.95 -4.12 -12.35
CA HIS A 52 22.86 -3.27 -13.12
C HIS A 52 24.07 -2.74 -12.33
N LEU A 53 24.07 -2.91 -11.01
CA LEU A 53 25.14 -2.46 -10.11
C LEU A 53 26.06 -3.60 -9.65
N ALA A 54 25.91 -4.80 -10.24
CA ALA A 54 26.67 -6.00 -9.92
C ALA A 54 28.02 -6.09 -10.65
#